data_AF-A0A413UD84-F1
#
_entry.id   AF-A0A413UD84-F1
#
_cell.length_a   1.000
_cell.length_b   1.000
_cell.length_c   1.000
_cell.angle_alpha   90.00
_cell.angle_beta   90.00
_cell.angle_gamma   90.00
#
_symmetry.space_group_name_H-M   'P 1'
#
loop_
_entity.id
_entity.type
_entity.pdbx_description
1 polymer ?
#
loop_
_entity_poly.entity_id
_entity_poly.type
_entity_poly.pdbx_seq_one_letter_code
_entity_poly.pdbx_strand_id
1 'polypeptide(L)'
;MENLLNYVHLRRDIDFSIRPFNDVDMLVCADLSYVDWDGIVEKDEVSLEKACRKYLSLYSEEELKSKYTFSMNLPHLIDALQDTIRYGNIKLKNYKKVYSDEDVIQFSVVTLVLPDGSFVISFSGTDGSITGWKENLMMTYSKDLPCQILAKDYVKETIADIPETSYLFGLKKKKVYPKMYLTGHSKGGNLAMYAYLKNPKLQGYIEGVKSFDGPGFADGFWQGDEDVSKITNYIPKDSIVGRVLDHREQTKVMDAEGSGLVQHDTLMWSVDVKDFNYCDALTKESDDLLEYVNKLLMNRPLEEKERYCHLIGELFDRMEIYTIADLTEFSFKQALSGIKEIRQLNAEEIKFMFEVVKFIAVQSAPILVKGRK
;
A
#
# COMPACT_ATOMS: atom_id res chain seq x y z
N MET A 1 6.79 -12.89 18.22
CA MET A 1 5.44 -13.15 17.65
C MET A 1 5.67 -13.79 16.29
N GLU A 2 4.92 -14.81 15.89
CA GLU A 2 5.02 -15.35 14.52
C GLU A 2 4.47 -14.31 13.53
N ASN A 3 5.15 -14.10 12.40
CA ASN A 3 4.80 -13.08 11.40
C ASN A 3 4.75 -13.65 9.97
N LEU A 4 4.65 -12.77 8.97
CA LEU A 4 4.56 -13.17 7.57
C LEU A 4 5.79 -13.97 7.07
N LEU A 5 7.01 -13.68 7.55
CA LEU A 5 8.20 -14.46 7.21
C LEU A 5 8.10 -15.89 7.75
N ASN A 6 7.67 -16.03 9.01
CA ASN A 6 7.43 -17.33 9.61
C ASN A 6 6.41 -18.13 8.80
N TYR A 7 5.30 -17.49 8.39
CA TYR A 7 4.27 -18.13 7.57
C TYR A 7 4.82 -18.62 6.23
N VAL A 8 5.56 -17.78 5.50
CA VAL A 8 6.16 -18.14 4.20
C VAL A 8 7.13 -19.31 4.36
N HIS A 9 7.98 -19.29 5.40
CA HIS A 9 8.89 -20.40 5.67
C HIS A 9 8.16 -21.69 6.05
N LEU A 10 7.13 -21.61 6.90
CA LEU A 10 6.36 -22.77 7.35
C LEU A 10 5.55 -23.40 6.22
N ARG A 11 5.05 -22.59 5.28
CA ARG A 11 4.21 -23.05 4.16
C ARG A 11 4.97 -23.36 2.89
N ARG A 12 6.29 -23.15 2.85
CA ARG A 12 7.11 -23.17 1.63
C ARG A 12 6.96 -24.44 0.80
N ASP A 13 6.75 -25.59 1.42
CA ASP A 13 6.68 -26.91 0.80
C ASP A 13 5.23 -27.38 0.52
N ILE A 14 4.23 -26.53 0.76
CA ILE A 14 2.80 -26.86 0.62
C ILE A 14 2.19 -26.13 -0.59
N ASP A 15 1.95 -26.88 -1.66
CA ASP A 15 1.31 -26.40 -2.90
C ASP A 15 -0.13 -25.89 -2.68
N PHE A 16 -0.56 -24.96 -3.54
CA PHE A 16 -1.93 -24.40 -3.47
C PHE A 16 -3.03 -25.44 -3.70
N SER A 17 -2.75 -26.55 -4.40
CA SER A 17 -3.71 -27.67 -4.54
C SER A 17 -3.97 -28.41 -3.22
N ILE A 18 -3.01 -28.40 -2.29
CA ILE A 18 -3.16 -29.02 -0.95
C ILE A 18 -3.74 -28.02 0.04
N ARG A 19 -3.25 -26.78 0.02
CA ARG A 19 -3.76 -25.67 0.83
C ARG A 19 -4.01 -24.46 -0.07
N PRO A 20 -5.28 -24.21 -0.44
CA PRO A 20 -5.66 -23.12 -1.32
C PRO A 20 -5.05 -21.77 -0.93
N PHE A 21 -4.89 -20.91 -1.94
CA PHE A 21 -4.51 -19.52 -1.79
C PHE A 21 -5.47 -18.81 -0.82
N ASN A 22 -4.93 -18.03 0.11
CA ASN A 22 -5.70 -17.35 1.17
C ASN A 22 -5.32 -15.87 1.32
N ASP A 23 -5.92 -15.20 2.30
CA ASP A 23 -5.71 -13.77 2.54
C ASP A 23 -4.27 -13.46 3.01
N VAL A 24 -3.58 -14.39 3.68
CA VAL A 24 -2.17 -14.22 4.06
C VAL A 24 -1.27 -14.29 2.82
N ASP A 25 -1.55 -15.17 1.87
CA ASP A 25 -0.84 -15.18 0.58
C ASP A 25 -1.13 -13.90 -0.23
N MET A 26 -2.33 -13.33 -0.09
CA MET A 26 -2.67 -12.03 -0.68
C MET A 26 -1.85 -10.88 -0.08
N LEU A 27 -1.50 -10.96 1.21
CA LEU A 27 -0.57 -10.01 1.85
C LEU A 27 0.84 -10.12 1.28
N VAL A 28 1.34 -11.35 1.04
CA VAL A 28 2.62 -11.56 0.33
C VAL A 28 2.59 -10.90 -1.05
N CYS A 29 1.49 -11.06 -1.80
CA CYS A 29 1.31 -10.39 -3.08
C CYS A 29 1.29 -8.86 -2.95
N ALA A 30 0.66 -8.32 -1.89
CA ALA A 30 0.64 -6.88 -1.60
C ALA A 30 2.06 -6.35 -1.37
N ASP A 31 2.87 -7.02 -0.56
CA ASP A 31 4.26 -6.61 -0.28
C ASP A 31 5.15 -6.66 -1.53
N LEU A 32 4.93 -7.64 -2.42
CA LEU A 32 5.68 -7.73 -3.69
C LEU A 32 5.44 -6.56 -4.65
N SER A 33 4.39 -5.75 -4.46
CA SER A 33 4.16 -4.56 -5.27
C SER A 33 5.15 -3.42 -4.99
N TYR A 34 5.80 -3.42 -3.82
CA TYR A 34 6.87 -2.45 -3.48
C TYR A 34 8.22 -2.78 -4.14
N VAL A 35 8.34 -3.95 -4.76
CA VAL A 35 9.57 -4.35 -5.43
C VAL A 35 9.64 -3.70 -6.80
N ASP A 36 10.79 -3.10 -7.09
CA ASP A 36 11.02 -2.43 -8.36
C ASP A 36 11.33 -3.46 -9.46
N TRP A 37 10.30 -3.91 -10.15
CA TRP A 37 10.41 -4.93 -11.19
C TRP A 37 10.85 -4.40 -12.56
N ASP A 38 11.27 -3.13 -12.63
CA ASP A 38 11.79 -2.51 -13.87
C ASP A 38 12.98 -3.32 -14.41
N GLY A 39 12.92 -3.65 -15.70
CA GLY A 39 13.93 -4.51 -16.35
C GLY A 39 13.93 -5.97 -15.89
N ILE A 40 13.00 -6.39 -15.02
CA ILE A 40 12.81 -7.79 -14.60
C ILE A 40 11.53 -8.35 -15.21
N VAL A 41 10.41 -7.65 -15.02
CA VAL A 41 9.09 -8.02 -15.56
C VAL A 41 8.80 -7.11 -16.75
N GLU A 42 9.13 -7.61 -17.94
CA GLU A 42 8.92 -6.88 -19.19
C GLU A 42 7.66 -7.40 -19.91
N LYS A 43 7.77 -7.71 -21.20
CA LYS A 43 6.64 -8.17 -22.03
C LYS A 43 6.23 -9.61 -21.73
N ASP A 44 7.19 -10.48 -21.44
CA ASP A 44 6.95 -11.89 -21.19
C ASP A 44 6.76 -12.16 -19.69
N GLU A 45 5.96 -13.18 -19.37
CA GLU A 45 5.75 -13.61 -17.99
C GLU A 45 7.04 -14.19 -17.40
N VAL A 46 7.38 -13.78 -16.18
CA VAL A 46 8.57 -14.27 -15.46
C VAL A 46 8.12 -15.00 -14.21
N SER A 47 8.69 -16.18 -13.91
CA SER A 47 8.37 -16.86 -12.65
C SER A 47 8.83 -16.01 -11.46
N LEU A 48 8.04 -16.01 -10.38
CA LEU A 48 8.34 -15.24 -9.18
C LEU A 48 9.73 -15.57 -8.63
N GLU A 49 10.10 -16.85 -8.58
CA GLU A 49 11.44 -17.29 -8.20
C GLU A 49 12.54 -16.58 -9.00
N LYS A 50 12.43 -16.56 -10.34
CA LYS A 50 13.46 -15.95 -11.21
C LYS A 50 13.51 -14.45 -11.02
N ALA A 51 12.34 -13.82 -10.84
CA ALA A 51 12.24 -12.39 -10.59
C ALA A 51 12.91 -12.03 -9.25
N CYS A 52 12.62 -12.75 -8.17
CA CYS A 52 13.25 -12.57 -6.85
C CYS A 52 14.77 -12.75 -6.91
N ARG A 53 15.26 -13.85 -7.52
CA ARG A 53 16.70 -14.09 -7.69
C ARG A 53 17.39 -12.97 -8.47
N LYS A 54 16.77 -12.53 -9.57
CA LYS A 54 17.31 -11.43 -10.38
C LYS A 54 17.34 -10.14 -9.57
N TYR A 55 16.25 -9.79 -8.88
CA TYR A 55 16.17 -8.58 -8.07
C TYR A 55 17.25 -8.53 -6.99
N LEU A 56 17.41 -9.60 -6.22
CA LEU A 56 18.43 -9.68 -5.16
C LEU A 56 19.85 -9.64 -5.71
N SER A 57 20.08 -10.08 -6.95
CA SER A 57 21.40 -9.98 -7.59
C SER A 57 21.78 -8.55 -8.03
N LEU A 58 20.82 -7.62 -8.09
CA LEU A 58 21.06 -6.23 -8.53
C LEU A 58 21.57 -5.33 -7.40
N TYR A 59 21.43 -5.75 -6.14
CA TYR A 59 21.68 -4.92 -4.98
C TYR A 59 22.46 -5.68 -3.91
N SER A 60 23.34 -4.99 -3.22
CA SER A 60 23.92 -5.45 -1.96
C SER A 60 22.89 -5.41 -0.82
N GLU A 61 23.18 -6.11 0.27
CA GLU A 61 22.34 -6.09 1.48
C GLU A 61 22.19 -4.68 2.06
N GLU A 62 23.25 -3.87 2.02
CA GLU A 62 23.23 -2.48 2.50
C GLU A 62 22.32 -1.58 1.64
N GLU A 63 22.38 -1.73 0.31
CA GLU A 63 21.50 -1.01 -0.61
C GLU A 63 20.03 -1.38 -0.40
N LEU A 64 19.73 -2.66 -0.19
CA LEU A 64 18.37 -3.14 0.10
C LEU A 64 17.84 -2.60 1.44
N LYS A 65 18.67 -2.58 2.49
CA LYS A 65 18.31 -1.99 3.79
C LYS A 65 18.01 -0.50 3.67
N SER A 66 18.84 0.24 2.94
CA SER A 66 18.63 1.66 2.69
C SER A 66 17.33 1.92 1.91
N LYS A 67 17.12 1.16 0.81
CA LYS A 67 15.94 1.27 -0.05
C LYS A 67 14.63 0.98 0.69
N TYR A 68 14.64 0.02 1.62
CA TYR A 68 13.46 -0.43 2.35
C TYR A 68 13.48 -0.05 3.84
N THR A 69 13.90 1.17 4.16
CA THR A 69 14.01 1.67 5.55
C THR A 69 12.71 1.50 6.38
N PHE A 70 11.54 1.56 5.75
CA PHE A 70 10.21 1.42 6.41
C PHE A 70 9.67 -0.01 6.44
N SER A 71 10.32 -0.95 5.75
CA SER A 71 9.99 -2.36 5.77
C SER A 71 11.28 -3.16 5.56
N MET A 72 12.17 -3.10 6.54
CA MET A 72 13.52 -3.67 6.46
C MET A 72 13.54 -5.18 6.26
N ASN A 73 12.41 -5.82 6.55
CA ASN A 73 12.23 -7.26 6.38
C ASN A 73 11.74 -7.64 4.97
N LEU A 74 11.35 -6.68 4.13
CA LEU A 74 10.91 -6.98 2.75
C LEU A 74 12.00 -7.71 1.93
N PRO A 75 13.29 -7.33 2.00
CA PRO A 75 14.36 -8.13 1.40
C PRO A 75 14.39 -9.59 1.86
N HIS A 76 14.12 -9.86 3.14
CA HIS A 76 14.04 -11.23 3.67
C HIS A 76 12.81 -11.98 3.15
N LEU A 77 11.69 -11.29 2.93
CA LEU A 77 10.52 -11.87 2.29
C LEU A 77 10.83 -12.26 0.83
N ILE A 78 11.47 -11.37 0.06
CA ILE A 78 11.91 -11.65 -1.31
C ILE A 78 12.84 -12.86 -1.33
N ASP A 79 13.78 -12.93 -0.38
CA ASP A 79 14.73 -14.02 -0.26
C ASP A 79 14.02 -15.36 -0.01
N ALA A 80 13.08 -15.39 0.94
CA ALA A 80 12.31 -16.57 1.31
C ALA A 80 11.45 -17.14 0.18
N LEU A 81 11.11 -16.34 -0.83
CA LEU A 81 10.26 -16.72 -1.97
C LEU A 81 11.03 -17.41 -3.12
N GLN A 82 12.37 -17.40 -3.11
CA GLN A 82 13.19 -17.94 -4.22
C GLN A 82 13.17 -19.47 -4.32
N ASP A 83 12.77 -20.20 -3.27
CA ASP A 83 12.88 -21.66 -3.20
C ASP A 83 11.67 -22.28 -2.50
N THR A 84 10.48 -22.14 -3.12
CA THR A 84 9.22 -22.62 -2.55
C THR A 84 8.39 -23.41 -3.56
N ILE A 85 7.73 -24.47 -3.10
CA ILE A 85 6.68 -25.16 -3.85
C ILE A 85 5.44 -24.28 -3.89
N ARG A 86 5.06 -23.68 -2.75
CA ARG A 86 3.85 -22.86 -2.61
C ARG A 86 3.78 -21.72 -3.63
N TYR A 87 4.85 -20.92 -3.73
CA TYR A 87 4.88 -19.74 -4.60
C TYR A 87 5.66 -19.97 -5.89
N GLY A 88 6.35 -21.11 -6.05
CA GLY A 88 7.23 -21.38 -7.20
C GLY A 88 6.54 -21.38 -8.56
N ASN A 89 5.24 -21.66 -8.59
CA ASN A 89 4.43 -21.64 -9.82
C ASN A 89 3.73 -20.29 -10.08
N ILE A 90 3.94 -19.28 -9.23
CA ILE A 90 3.46 -17.91 -9.49
C ILE A 90 4.33 -17.27 -10.57
N LYS A 91 3.68 -16.51 -11.47
CA LYS A 91 4.37 -15.68 -12.46
C LYS A 91 3.99 -14.22 -12.29
N LEU A 92 4.91 -13.33 -12.64
CA LEU A 92 4.71 -11.88 -12.70
C LEU A 92 4.55 -11.45 -14.15
N LYS A 93 3.65 -10.49 -14.41
CA LYS A 93 3.46 -9.87 -15.71
C LYS A 93 2.92 -8.45 -15.58
N ASN A 94 2.98 -7.72 -16.70
CA ASN A 94 2.37 -6.40 -16.87
C ASN A 94 2.74 -5.42 -15.74
N TYR A 95 4.01 -5.44 -15.29
CA TYR A 95 4.46 -4.45 -14.32
C TYR A 95 4.41 -3.05 -14.96
N LYS A 96 3.86 -2.09 -14.21
CA LYS A 96 3.78 -0.70 -14.65
C LYS A 96 4.17 0.19 -13.50
N LYS A 97 5.01 1.17 -13.79
CA LYS A 97 5.47 2.20 -12.86
C LYS A 97 5.33 3.56 -13.52
N VAL A 98 4.79 4.54 -12.79
CA VAL A 98 4.64 5.93 -13.22
C VAL A 98 5.07 6.83 -12.07
N TYR A 99 6.00 7.73 -12.36
CA TYR A 99 6.49 8.72 -11.42
C TYR A 99 6.51 10.10 -12.10
N SER A 100 5.94 11.11 -11.45
CA SER A 100 5.97 12.51 -11.91
C SER A 100 5.95 13.42 -10.70
N ASP A 101 7.02 14.21 -10.49
CA ASP A 101 7.04 15.24 -9.45
C ASP A 101 6.09 16.40 -9.78
N GLU A 102 5.99 16.74 -11.07
CA GLU A 102 5.16 17.83 -11.57
C GLU A 102 3.67 17.55 -11.35
N ASP A 103 3.24 16.33 -11.68
CA ASP A 103 1.85 15.90 -11.54
C ASP A 103 1.56 15.26 -10.16
N VAL A 104 2.57 15.16 -9.30
CA VAL A 104 2.53 14.52 -7.98
C VAL A 104 1.99 13.08 -8.06
N ILE A 105 2.61 12.28 -8.92
CA ILE A 105 2.21 10.89 -9.19
C ILE A 105 3.30 9.94 -8.69
N GLN A 106 2.87 8.98 -7.86
CA GLN A 106 3.66 7.80 -7.56
C GLN A 106 2.77 6.56 -7.68
N PHE A 107 2.99 5.76 -8.71
CA PHE A 107 2.16 4.61 -8.98
C PHE A 107 3.01 3.43 -9.42
N SER A 108 2.81 2.27 -8.80
CA SER A 108 3.23 1.01 -9.40
C SER A 108 2.21 -0.10 -9.17
N VAL A 109 2.19 -1.06 -10.09
CA VAL A 109 1.30 -2.21 -10.07
C VAL A 109 1.99 -3.39 -10.74
N VAL A 110 1.77 -4.59 -10.20
CA VAL A 110 2.19 -5.86 -10.81
C VAL A 110 1.02 -6.84 -10.82
N THR A 111 0.87 -7.59 -11.91
CA THR A 111 -0.08 -8.71 -11.94
C THR A 111 0.65 -10.00 -11.65
N LEU A 112 0.21 -10.72 -10.62
CA LEU A 112 0.64 -12.08 -10.31
C LEU A 112 -0.35 -13.07 -10.90
N VAL A 113 0.14 -14.09 -11.62
CA VAL A 113 -0.65 -15.19 -12.17
C VAL A 113 -0.46 -16.40 -11.27
N LEU A 114 -1.55 -16.84 -10.64
CA LEU A 114 -1.58 -18.03 -9.79
C LEU A 114 -1.55 -19.32 -10.64
N PRO A 115 -1.21 -20.48 -10.05
CA PRO A 115 -1.11 -21.73 -10.80
C PRO A 115 -2.42 -22.21 -11.43
N ASP A 116 -3.57 -21.78 -10.89
CA ASP A 116 -4.89 -22.05 -11.46
C ASP A 116 -5.31 -21.06 -12.57
N GLY A 117 -4.43 -20.12 -12.91
CA GLY A 117 -4.66 -19.08 -13.92
C GLY A 117 -5.35 -17.82 -13.39
N SER A 118 -5.69 -17.76 -12.09
CA SER A 118 -6.25 -16.55 -11.47
C SER A 118 -5.23 -15.41 -11.45
N PHE A 119 -5.71 -14.16 -11.51
CA PHE A 119 -4.87 -12.98 -11.40
C PHE A 119 -5.01 -12.33 -10.02
N VAL A 120 -3.88 -11.91 -9.45
CA VAL A 120 -3.82 -10.99 -8.33
C VAL A 120 -3.18 -9.70 -8.84
N ILE A 121 -3.96 -8.63 -8.93
CA ILE A 121 -3.47 -7.30 -9.31
C ILE A 121 -3.09 -6.56 -8.03
N SER A 122 -1.79 -6.33 -7.87
CA SER A 122 -1.22 -5.80 -6.63
C SER A 122 -0.68 -4.39 -6.84
N PHE A 123 -1.24 -3.42 -6.14
CA PHE A 123 -0.87 -2.01 -6.21
C PHE A 123 0.05 -1.63 -5.06
N SER A 124 1.12 -0.89 -5.36
CA SER A 124 2.04 -0.42 -4.33
C SER A 124 1.44 0.70 -3.49
N GLY A 125 1.83 0.70 -2.22
CA GLY A 125 1.69 1.88 -1.40
C GLY A 125 2.74 2.95 -1.74
N THR A 126 3.00 3.81 -0.76
CA THR A 126 3.96 4.89 -0.88
C THR A 126 5.36 4.42 -0.50
N ASP A 127 6.36 4.78 -1.30
CA ASP A 127 7.77 4.61 -0.94
C ASP A 127 8.27 5.75 -0.02
N GLY A 128 9.57 5.80 0.24
CA GLY A 128 10.18 6.85 1.08
C GLY A 128 10.23 8.26 0.49
N SER A 129 9.68 8.53 -0.70
CA SER A 129 9.75 9.83 -1.39
C SER A 129 8.70 10.84 -0.93
N ILE A 130 9.07 12.12 -0.92
CA ILE A 130 8.14 13.21 -0.57
C ILE A 130 6.99 13.34 -1.58
N THR A 131 7.20 13.02 -2.86
CA THR A 131 6.12 13.01 -3.86
C THR A 131 5.00 12.06 -3.48
N GLY A 132 5.34 10.86 -3.01
CA GLY A 132 4.35 9.92 -2.47
C GLY A 132 3.64 10.42 -1.21
N TRP A 133 4.33 11.18 -0.34
CA TRP A 133 3.71 11.81 0.82
C TRP A 133 2.76 12.95 0.46
N LYS A 134 3.14 13.79 -0.50
CA LYS A 134 2.27 14.85 -1.04
C LYS A 134 1.01 14.22 -1.63
N GLU A 135 1.13 13.16 -2.41
CA GLU A 135 -0.02 12.43 -2.96
C GLU A 135 -0.93 11.86 -1.86
N ASN A 136 -0.36 11.28 -0.79
CA ASN A 136 -1.13 10.82 0.38
C ASN A 136 -1.91 11.95 1.06
N LEU A 137 -1.32 13.15 1.18
CA LEU A 137 -2.01 14.32 1.72
C LEU A 137 -3.16 14.77 0.80
N MET A 138 -2.97 14.68 -0.52
CA MET A 138 -4.02 14.97 -1.50
C MET A 138 -5.23 14.04 -1.37
N MET A 139 -5.04 12.79 -0.92
CA MET A 139 -6.14 11.85 -0.67
C MET A 139 -7.14 12.35 0.38
N THR A 140 -6.75 13.31 1.20
CA THR A 140 -7.60 13.83 2.30
C THR A 140 -8.63 14.87 1.82
N TYR A 141 -8.45 15.41 0.60
CA TYR A 141 -9.31 16.44 0.02
C TYR A 141 -9.65 16.24 -1.46
N SER A 142 -8.99 15.32 -2.17
CA SER A 142 -9.32 14.99 -3.56
C SER A 142 -10.13 13.70 -3.66
N LYS A 143 -11.12 13.68 -4.56
CA LYS A 143 -11.96 12.51 -4.84
C LYS A 143 -11.39 11.57 -5.88
N ASP A 144 -10.60 12.11 -6.80
CA ASP A 144 -10.01 11.40 -7.92
C ASP A 144 -8.57 11.88 -8.10
N LEU A 145 -7.61 11.06 -7.65
CA LEU A 145 -6.19 11.30 -7.87
C LEU A 145 -5.68 10.64 -9.15
N PRO A 146 -4.61 11.16 -9.76
CA PRO A 146 -4.00 10.52 -10.91
C PRO A 146 -3.64 9.05 -10.69
N CYS A 147 -3.03 8.68 -9.54
CA CYS A 147 -2.74 7.28 -9.20
C CYS A 147 -3.98 6.39 -9.12
N GLN A 148 -5.08 6.92 -8.56
CA GLN A 148 -6.37 6.22 -8.47
C GLN A 148 -6.95 5.96 -9.86
N ILE A 149 -6.88 6.96 -10.75
CA ILE A 149 -7.30 6.82 -12.14
C ILE A 149 -6.44 5.78 -12.87
N LEU A 150 -5.11 5.81 -12.69
CA LEU A 150 -4.19 4.81 -13.24
C LEU A 150 -4.52 3.39 -12.76
N ALA A 151 -4.87 3.22 -11.47
CA ALA A 151 -5.28 1.92 -10.92
C ALA A 151 -6.57 1.40 -11.58
N LYS A 152 -7.58 2.27 -11.69
CA LYS A 152 -8.86 1.97 -12.35
C LYS A 152 -8.65 1.58 -13.81
N ASP A 153 -7.82 2.32 -14.54
CA ASP A 153 -7.56 2.09 -15.95
C ASP A 153 -6.74 0.81 -16.17
N TYR A 154 -5.76 0.52 -15.30
CA TYR A 154 -5.00 -0.73 -15.36
C TYR A 154 -5.88 -1.99 -15.23
N VAL A 155 -6.85 -2.00 -14.30
CA VAL A 155 -7.79 -3.13 -14.16
C VAL A 155 -8.66 -3.27 -15.41
N LYS A 156 -9.14 -2.15 -15.95
CA LYS A 156 -9.94 -2.11 -17.17
C LYS A 156 -9.16 -2.63 -18.38
N GLU A 157 -7.91 -2.22 -18.54
CA GLU A 157 -6.99 -2.69 -19.58
C GLU A 157 -6.72 -4.19 -19.43
N THR A 158 -6.39 -4.65 -18.22
CA THR A 158 -6.15 -6.07 -17.91
C THR A 158 -7.33 -6.96 -18.30
N ILE A 159 -8.56 -6.53 -18.03
CA ILE A 159 -9.78 -7.27 -18.41
C ILE A 159 -10.02 -7.22 -19.93
N ALA A 160 -9.74 -6.09 -20.57
CA ALA A 160 -9.92 -5.92 -22.01
C ALA A 160 -8.97 -6.82 -22.81
N ASP A 161 -7.72 -6.95 -22.35
CA ASP A 161 -6.63 -7.69 -22.98
C ASP A 161 -6.75 -9.21 -22.87
N ILE A 162 -7.75 -9.72 -22.13
CA ILE A 162 -8.01 -11.16 -22.07
C ILE A 162 -8.34 -11.67 -23.48
N PRO A 163 -7.57 -12.66 -23.99
CA PRO A 163 -7.72 -13.15 -25.34
C PRO A 163 -9.06 -13.87 -25.52
N GLU A 164 -9.57 -13.85 -26.73
CA GLU A 164 -10.74 -14.65 -27.08
C GLU A 164 -10.36 -16.13 -27.16
N THR A 165 -10.95 -16.95 -26.29
CA THR A 165 -10.81 -18.41 -26.35
C THR A 165 -11.64 -18.99 -27.50
N SER A 166 -10.98 -19.72 -28.41
CA SER A 166 -11.64 -20.48 -29.48
C SER A 166 -12.17 -21.80 -28.92
N TYR A 167 -13.44 -22.10 -29.17
CA TYR A 167 -13.95 -23.46 -29.09
C TYR A 167 -14.30 -23.94 -30.49
N LEU A 168 -13.91 -25.19 -30.75
CA LEU A 168 -14.05 -25.98 -31.96
C LEU A 168 -15.37 -25.72 -32.73
N PHE A 169 -15.29 -25.71 -34.07
CA PHE A 169 -16.43 -25.67 -35.01
C PHE A 169 -17.22 -24.35 -35.16
N GLY A 170 -16.55 -23.19 -35.14
CA GLY A 170 -17.13 -21.95 -35.71
C GLY A 170 -18.35 -21.38 -34.98
N LEU A 171 -18.65 -21.85 -33.76
CA LEU A 171 -19.68 -21.29 -32.90
C LEU A 171 -19.11 -20.11 -32.09
N LYS A 172 -19.96 -19.13 -31.78
CA LYS A 172 -19.60 -17.81 -31.21
C LYS A 172 -18.51 -17.89 -30.14
N LYS A 173 -17.47 -17.06 -30.32
CA LYS A 173 -16.37 -16.85 -29.36
C LYS A 173 -16.94 -16.43 -28.00
N LYS A 174 -16.62 -17.18 -26.95
CA LYS A 174 -16.85 -16.75 -25.56
C LYS A 174 -15.51 -16.52 -24.91
N LYS A 175 -15.25 -15.29 -24.46
CA LYS A 175 -14.11 -14.98 -23.60
C LYS A 175 -14.28 -15.76 -22.29
N VAL A 176 -13.26 -16.53 -21.92
CA VAL A 176 -13.16 -17.13 -20.59
C VAL A 176 -12.28 -16.19 -19.77
N TYR A 177 -12.90 -15.55 -18.78
CA TYR A 177 -12.20 -14.66 -17.87
C TYR A 177 -11.60 -15.48 -16.72
N PRO A 178 -10.33 -15.27 -16.35
CA PRO A 178 -9.78 -15.82 -15.12
C PRO A 178 -10.45 -15.14 -13.93
N LYS A 179 -10.40 -15.79 -12.77
CA LYS A 179 -10.73 -15.12 -11.51
C LYS A 179 -9.72 -14.00 -11.27
N MET A 180 -10.17 -12.88 -10.74
CA MET A 180 -9.31 -11.75 -10.42
C MET A 180 -9.49 -11.30 -8.99
N TYR A 181 -8.38 -10.93 -8.36
CA TYR A 181 -8.35 -10.31 -7.05
C TYR A 181 -7.58 -9.01 -7.14
N LEU A 182 -8.02 -8.00 -6.41
CA LEU A 182 -7.28 -6.76 -6.26
C LEU A 182 -6.70 -6.69 -4.85
N THR A 183 -5.47 -6.24 -4.72
CA THR A 183 -4.84 -6.10 -3.41
C THR A 183 -3.86 -4.93 -3.38
N GLY A 184 -3.54 -4.49 -2.17
CA GLY A 184 -2.46 -3.54 -1.93
C GLY A 184 -2.37 -3.19 -0.45
N HIS A 185 -1.24 -2.64 -0.07
CA HIS A 185 -0.96 -2.16 1.28
C HIS A 185 -0.88 -0.63 1.31
N SER A 186 -1.30 0.00 2.42
CA SER A 186 -1.28 1.45 2.59
C SER A 186 -2.05 2.15 1.44
N LYS A 187 -1.47 3.16 0.79
CA LYS A 187 -2.03 3.76 -0.44
C LYS A 187 -2.46 2.71 -1.48
N GLY A 188 -1.72 1.61 -1.64
CA GLY A 188 -2.07 0.53 -2.57
C GLY A 188 -3.40 -0.15 -2.24
N GLY A 189 -3.75 -0.27 -0.96
CA GLY A 189 -5.05 -0.77 -0.52
C GLY A 189 -6.18 0.15 -0.96
N ASN A 190 -6.00 1.47 -0.83
CA ASN A 190 -6.93 2.46 -1.37
C ASN A 190 -7.05 2.36 -2.91
N LEU A 191 -5.93 2.21 -3.63
CA LEU A 191 -5.93 2.05 -5.08
C LEU A 191 -6.72 0.81 -5.53
N ALA A 192 -6.56 -0.31 -4.81
CA ALA A 192 -7.31 -1.53 -5.07
C ALA A 192 -8.82 -1.34 -4.87
N MET A 193 -9.22 -0.71 -3.76
CA MET A 193 -10.62 -0.37 -3.49
C MET A 193 -11.18 0.59 -4.55
N TYR A 194 -10.45 1.65 -4.87
CA TYR A 194 -10.84 2.64 -5.87
C TYR A 194 -11.06 2.01 -7.24
N ALA A 195 -10.11 1.18 -7.69
CA ALA A 195 -10.17 0.53 -9.00
C ALA A 195 -11.39 -0.40 -9.11
N TYR A 196 -11.78 -1.07 -8.03
CA TYR A 196 -13.00 -1.87 -7.98
C TYR A 196 -14.27 -1.01 -7.99
N LEU A 197 -14.33 0.02 -7.13
CA LEU A 197 -15.51 0.87 -6.94
C LEU A 197 -15.80 1.75 -8.17
N LYS A 198 -14.76 2.25 -8.84
CA LYS A 198 -14.89 3.06 -10.06
C LYS A 198 -14.99 2.25 -11.36
N ASN A 199 -15.08 0.91 -11.26
CA ASN A 199 -15.36 0.02 -12.38
C ASN A 199 -16.59 -0.88 -12.11
N PRO A 200 -17.80 -0.33 -11.87
CA PRO A 200 -18.98 -1.11 -11.49
C PRO A 200 -19.35 -2.21 -12.50
N LYS A 201 -19.11 -1.97 -13.79
CA LYS A 201 -19.37 -2.96 -14.86
C LYS A 201 -18.41 -4.15 -14.86
N LEU A 202 -17.26 -4.03 -14.19
CA LEU A 202 -16.20 -5.03 -14.16
C LEU A 202 -16.15 -5.80 -12.84
N GLN A 203 -16.90 -5.37 -11.82
CA GLN A 203 -16.96 -6.03 -10.50
C GLN A 203 -17.40 -7.50 -10.57
N GLY A 204 -18.15 -7.88 -11.62
CA GLY A 204 -18.53 -9.26 -11.88
C GLY A 204 -17.36 -10.20 -12.21
N TYR A 205 -16.20 -9.67 -12.61
CA TYR A 205 -14.98 -10.45 -12.87
C TYR A 205 -14.01 -10.49 -11.68
N ILE A 206 -14.29 -9.69 -10.65
CA ILE A 206 -13.42 -9.54 -9.48
C ILE A 206 -14.03 -10.34 -8.34
N GLU A 207 -13.30 -11.33 -7.83
CA GLU A 207 -13.73 -12.23 -6.76
C GLU A 207 -13.59 -11.59 -5.37
N GLY A 208 -12.57 -10.73 -5.19
CA GLY A 208 -12.33 -10.07 -3.92
C GLY A 208 -11.33 -8.92 -4.02
N VAL A 209 -11.45 -7.98 -3.09
CA VAL A 209 -10.54 -6.85 -2.90
C VAL A 209 -10.04 -6.88 -1.47
N LYS A 210 -8.71 -6.95 -1.29
CA LYS A 210 -8.08 -6.89 0.03
C LYS A 210 -7.28 -5.59 0.16
N SER A 211 -7.70 -4.74 1.08
CA SER A 211 -6.92 -3.58 1.50
C SER A 211 -6.18 -3.95 2.77
N PHE A 212 -4.87 -3.77 2.80
CA PHE A 212 -4.04 -3.97 3.98
C PHE A 212 -3.64 -2.59 4.51
N ASP A 213 -4.24 -2.20 5.63
CA ASP A 213 -4.06 -0.92 6.31
C ASP A 213 -4.12 0.30 5.38
N GLY A 214 -4.98 0.21 4.37
CA GLY A 214 -5.18 1.27 3.39
C GLY A 214 -6.23 2.27 3.85
N PRO A 215 -6.02 3.58 3.62
CA PRO A 215 -6.96 4.61 4.03
C PRO A 215 -8.25 4.56 3.22
N GLY A 216 -9.32 5.11 3.80
CA GLY A 216 -10.63 5.22 3.15
C GLY A 216 -10.65 6.32 2.09
N PHE A 217 -11.83 6.91 1.87
CA PHE A 217 -11.99 7.95 0.84
C PHE A 217 -12.42 9.30 1.41
N ALA A 218 -11.98 10.38 0.76
CA ALA A 218 -12.33 11.75 1.14
C ALA A 218 -13.84 11.99 1.10
N ASP A 219 -14.25 13.05 1.81
CA ASP A 219 -15.63 13.50 1.90
C ASP A 219 -16.26 13.67 0.50
N GLY A 220 -17.44 13.05 0.34
CA GLY A 220 -18.20 13.11 -0.91
C GLY A 220 -17.69 12.21 -2.04
N PHE A 221 -16.75 11.29 -1.76
CA PHE A 221 -16.46 10.17 -2.65
C PHE A 221 -17.68 9.25 -2.77
N TRP A 222 -18.20 8.80 -1.63
CA TRP A 222 -19.30 7.85 -1.54
C TRP A 222 -20.66 8.46 -1.89
N GLN A 223 -21.45 7.75 -2.69
CA GLN A 223 -22.78 8.16 -3.15
C GLN A 223 -23.92 7.42 -2.44
N GLY A 224 -23.67 6.21 -1.89
CA GLY A 224 -24.70 5.45 -1.16
C GLY A 224 -25.03 4.09 -1.75
N ASP A 225 -24.73 3.87 -3.03
CA ASP A 225 -25.12 2.69 -3.80
C ASP A 225 -23.94 1.78 -4.16
N GLU A 226 -22.72 2.13 -3.72
CA GLU A 226 -21.54 1.34 -3.97
C GLU A 226 -21.60 -0.05 -3.31
N ASP A 227 -21.39 -1.10 -4.10
CA ASP A 227 -21.22 -2.45 -3.58
C ASP A 227 -19.82 -2.60 -2.96
N VAL A 228 -19.76 -2.75 -1.64
CA VAL A 228 -18.53 -3.02 -0.87
C VAL A 228 -18.42 -4.46 -0.41
N SER A 229 -19.34 -5.35 -0.80
CA SER A 229 -19.46 -6.72 -0.26
C SER A 229 -18.24 -7.61 -0.52
N LYS A 230 -17.46 -7.29 -1.56
CA LYS A 230 -16.23 -8.00 -1.93
C LYS A 230 -14.96 -7.36 -1.36
N ILE A 231 -15.09 -6.27 -0.62
CA ILE A 231 -13.97 -5.52 -0.07
C ILE A 231 -13.78 -5.89 1.40
N THR A 232 -12.54 -6.20 1.79
CA THR A 232 -12.16 -6.36 3.19
C THR A 232 -10.94 -5.50 3.47
N ASN A 233 -11.02 -4.62 4.46
CA ASN A 233 -9.89 -3.87 4.98
C ASN A 233 -9.33 -4.60 6.22
N TYR A 234 -8.04 -4.89 6.20
CA TYR A 234 -7.31 -5.52 7.30
C TYR A 234 -6.44 -4.45 7.96
N ILE A 235 -6.64 -4.17 9.25
CA ILE A 235 -5.89 -3.15 9.98
C ILE A 235 -5.26 -3.69 11.27
N PRO A 236 -3.98 -3.38 11.57
CA PRO A 236 -3.39 -3.77 12.84
C PRO A 236 -4.11 -3.08 14.01
N LYS A 237 -4.08 -3.68 15.19
CA LYS A 237 -4.79 -3.20 16.39
C LYS A 237 -4.43 -1.77 16.79
N ASP A 238 -3.24 -1.28 16.42
CA ASP A 238 -2.78 0.09 16.68
C ASP A 238 -2.79 0.98 15.42
N SER A 239 -3.57 0.60 14.40
CA SER A 239 -3.65 1.28 13.09
C SER A 239 -4.06 2.76 13.20
N ILE A 240 -3.55 3.59 12.30
CA ILE A 240 -4.06 4.95 12.05
C ILE A 240 -4.39 5.08 10.57
N VAL A 241 -3.49 4.60 9.70
CA VAL A 241 -3.60 4.75 8.24
C VAL A 241 -4.85 4.08 7.70
N GLY A 242 -5.12 2.83 8.08
CA GLY A 242 -6.33 2.12 7.66
C GLY A 242 -7.62 2.57 8.35
N ARG A 243 -7.57 3.64 9.15
CA ARG A 243 -8.71 4.23 9.86
C ARG A 243 -9.05 5.64 9.42
N VAL A 244 -8.11 6.36 8.78
CA VAL A 244 -8.38 7.73 8.33
C VAL A 244 -9.27 7.69 7.09
N LEU A 245 -10.04 8.77 6.91
CA LEU A 245 -11.02 8.95 5.84
C LEU A 245 -12.23 8.00 5.99
N ASP A 246 -13.22 8.14 5.10
CA ASP A 246 -14.50 7.44 5.24
C ASP A 246 -14.41 6.02 4.66
N HIS A 247 -14.78 5.04 5.47
CA HIS A 247 -14.80 3.61 5.15
C HIS A 247 -16.23 3.07 5.18
N ARG A 248 -16.57 2.14 4.29
CA ARG A 248 -17.89 1.49 4.25
C ARG A 248 -17.85 -0.03 4.19
N GLU A 249 -16.70 -0.55 3.77
CA GLU A 249 -16.40 -1.97 3.70
C GLU A 249 -16.21 -2.61 5.08
N GLN A 250 -16.15 -3.94 5.09
CA GLN A 250 -15.85 -4.68 6.31
C GLN A 250 -14.38 -4.43 6.73
N THR A 251 -14.18 -4.09 8.00
CA THR A 251 -12.88 -4.04 8.63
C THR A 251 -12.64 -5.26 9.52
N LYS A 252 -11.46 -5.85 9.44
CA LYS A 252 -10.96 -6.85 10.39
C LYS A 252 -9.74 -6.28 11.10
N VAL A 253 -9.63 -6.53 12.40
CA VAL A 253 -8.51 -6.07 13.23
C VAL A 253 -7.60 -7.25 13.55
N MET A 254 -6.28 -7.07 13.42
CA MET A 254 -5.29 -8.11 13.68
C MET A 254 -4.31 -7.68 14.77
N ASP A 255 -3.79 -8.68 15.47
CA ASP A 255 -2.67 -8.48 16.36
C ASP A 255 -1.40 -8.16 15.56
N ALA A 256 -0.53 -7.34 16.13
CA ALA A 256 0.74 -6.93 15.54
C ALA A 256 1.71 -6.49 16.64
N GLU A 257 3.00 -6.60 16.35
CA GLU A 257 4.08 -6.20 17.25
C GLU A 257 4.50 -4.74 17.02
N GLY A 258 4.86 -4.03 18.10
CA GLY A 258 5.18 -2.60 18.06
C GLY A 258 3.97 -1.72 18.37
N SER A 259 4.04 -0.44 18.02
CA SER A 259 2.99 0.55 18.27
C SER A 259 3.01 1.67 17.22
N GLY A 260 1.86 2.33 17.02
CA GLY A 260 1.65 3.40 16.06
C GLY A 260 2.06 3.00 14.65
N LEU A 261 2.76 3.89 13.95
CA LEU A 261 3.22 3.65 12.57
C LEU A 261 4.16 2.45 12.40
N VAL A 262 4.74 1.89 13.48
CA VAL A 262 5.51 0.65 13.37
C VAL A 262 4.63 -0.52 12.95
N GLN A 263 3.38 -0.59 13.43
CA GLN A 263 2.46 -1.65 13.03
C GLN A 263 1.95 -1.49 11.60
N HIS A 264 2.20 -0.34 10.96
CA HIS A 264 1.90 -0.15 9.54
C HIS A 264 2.81 -1.01 8.64
N ASP A 265 3.94 -1.52 9.13
CA ASP A 265 4.72 -2.53 8.39
C ASP A 265 4.04 -3.89 8.53
N THR A 266 3.61 -4.46 7.40
CA THR A 266 2.90 -5.76 7.30
C THR A 266 3.70 -6.92 7.89
N LEU A 267 5.04 -6.81 7.91
CA LEU A 267 5.94 -7.81 8.49
C LEU A 267 5.97 -7.77 10.03
N MET A 268 5.30 -6.80 10.65
CA MET A 268 5.06 -6.74 12.09
C MET A 268 3.75 -7.44 12.50
N TRP A 269 2.92 -7.87 11.55
CA TRP A 269 1.60 -8.42 11.83
C TRP A 269 1.69 -9.86 12.31
N SER A 270 0.79 -10.21 13.23
CA SER A 270 0.73 -11.54 13.80
C SER A 270 0.03 -12.51 12.85
N VAL A 271 0.77 -13.52 12.41
CA VAL A 271 0.29 -14.54 11.47
C VAL A 271 0.49 -15.91 12.09
N ASP A 272 -0.58 -16.71 12.13
CA ASP A 272 -0.53 -18.11 12.56
C ASP A 272 -0.39 -19.03 11.34
N VAL A 273 -0.30 -20.34 11.57
CA VAL A 273 -0.13 -21.37 10.55
C VAL A 273 -1.18 -21.27 9.44
N LYS A 274 -2.39 -20.77 9.71
CA LYS A 274 -3.51 -20.76 8.75
C LYS A 274 -4.00 -19.38 8.30
N ASP A 275 -3.95 -18.39 9.17
CA ASP A 275 -4.58 -17.08 8.98
C ASP A 275 -3.93 -16.05 9.91
N PHE A 276 -4.35 -14.79 9.82
CA PHE A 276 -4.01 -13.74 10.78
C PHE A 276 -4.52 -14.08 12.19
N ASN A 277 -3.80 -13.63 13.21
CA ASN A 277 -4.34 -13.60 14.57
C ASN A 277 -5.20 -12.34 14.71
N TYR A 278 -6.52 -12.52 14.80
CA TYR A 278 -7.47 -11.42 14.90
C TYR A 278 -7.60 -10.90 16.33
N CYS A 279 -7.93 -9.62 16.46
CA CYS A 279 -8.31 -8.97 17.70
C CYS A 279 -9.76 -8.50 17.63
N ASP A 280 -10.44 -8.50 18.78
CA ASP A 280 -11.83 -8.04 18.86
C ASP A 280 -11.97 -6.51 18.83
N ALA A 281 -10.88 -5.79 19.12
CA ALA A 281 -10.89 -4.33 19.21
C ALA A 281 -9.54 -3.71 18.87
N LEU A 282 -9.59 -2.43 18.51
CA LEU A 282 -8.43 -1.54 18.42
C LEU A 282 -7.94 -1.15 19.82
N THR A 283 -6.70 -0.69 19.91
CA THR A 283 -6.12 -0.15 21.14
C THR A 283 -6.69 1.24 21.45
N LYS A 284 -6.66 1.61 22.73
CA LYS A 284 -7.02 2.97 23.15
C LYS A 284 -6.05 4.00 22.57
N GLU A 285 -4.77 3.65 22.48
CA GLU A 285 -3.73 4.50 21.93
C GLU A 285 -4.01 4.86 20.46
N SER A 286 -4.49 3.89 19.67
CA SER A 286 -4.95 4.12 18.31
C SER A 286 -6.16 5.04 18.25
N ASP A 287 -7.14 4.88 19.14
CA ASP A 287 -8.32 5.77 19.23
C ASP A 287 -7.94 7.21 19.56
N ASP A 288 -7.11 7.40 20.59
CA ASP A 288 -6.63 8.71 21.02
C ASP A 288 -5.84 9.40 19.89
N LEU A 289 -5.04 8.64 19.14
CA LEU A 289 -4.23 9.15 18.04
C LEU A 289 -5.06 9.48 16.79
N LEU A 290 -6.07 8.67 16.47
CA LEU A 290 -7.03 9.01 15.42
C LEU A 290 -7.80 10.29 15.78
N GLU A 291 -8.25 10.45 17.02
CA GLU A 291 -8.92 11.66 17.46
C GLU A 291 -8.02 12.90 17.32
N TYR A 292 -6.73 12.76 17.64
CA TYR A 292 -5.73 13.80 17.43
C TYR A 292 -5.59 14.17 15.95
N VAL A 293 -5.41 13.18 15.06
CA VAL A 293 -5.28 13.40 13.60
C VAL A 293 -6.55 14.06 13.04
N ASN A 294 -7.72 13.64 13.53
CA ASN A 294 -9.00 14.21 13.12
C ASN A 294 -9.12 15.68 13.51
N LYS A 295 -8.77 16.04 14.75
CA LYS A 295 -8.75 17.44 15.19
C LYS A 295 -7.70 18.29 14.48
N LEU A 296 -6.53 17.69 14.19
CA LEU A 296 -5.42 18.39 13.57
C LEU A 296 -5.72 18.75 12.11
N LEU A 297 -6.29 17.80 11.34
CA LEU A 297 -6.48 17.95 9.90
C LEU A 297 -7.84 17.45 9.38
N MET A 298 -8.31 16.25 9.73
CA MET A 298 -9.44 15.63 9.00
C MET A 298 -10.80 16.32 9.22
N ASN A 299 -11.02 16.97 10.36
CA ASN A 299 -12.28 17.65 10.66
C ASN A 299 -12.36 19.08 10.12
N ARG A 300 -11.30 19.56 9.45
CA ARG A 300 -11.28 20.90 8.87
C ARG A 300 -12.14 20.96 7.60
N PRO A 301 -12.66 22.15 7.21
CA PRO A 301 -13.27 22.35 5.90
C PRO A 301 -12.32 21.98 4.75
N LEU A 302 -12.88 21.60 3.60
CA LEU A 302 -12.09 21.15 2.45
C LEU A 302 -11.01 22.15 2.02
N GLU A 303 -11.37 23.44 1.95
CA GLU A 303 -10.47 24.53 1.58
C GLU A 303 -9.30 24.67 2.58
N GLU A 304 -9.56 24.43 3.87
CA GLU A 304 -8.52 24.41 4.89
C GLU A 304 -7.64 23.16 4.77
N LYS A 305 -8.21 21.97 4.54
CA LYS A 305 -7.41 20.75 4.33
C LYS A 305 -6.42 20.95 3.20
N GLU A 306 -6.89 21.45 2.05
CA GLU A 306 -6.05 21.72 0.88
C GLU A 306 -4.94 22.73 1.20
N ARG A 307 -5.29 23.87 1.82
CA ARG A 307 -4.31 24.89 2.24
C ARG A 307 -3.24 24.30 3.16
N TYR A 308 -3.64 23.53 4.16
CA TYR A 308 -2.75 23.00 5.18
C TYR A 308 -1.83 21.91 4.61
N CYS A 309 -2.34 21.05 3.73
CA CYS A 309 -1.53 20.08 2.98
C CYS A 309 -0.50 20.78 2.08
N HIS A 310 -0.88 21.89 1.43
CA HIS A 310 0.06 22.69 0.64
C HIS A 310 1.19 23.26 1.50
N LEU A 311 0.88 23.74 2.72
CA LEU A 311 1.89 24.25 3.65
C LEU A 311 2.87 23.16 4.10
N ILE A 312 2.41 21.92 4.30
CA ILE A 312 3.28 20.77 4.58
C ILE A 312 4.23 20.52 3.39
N GLY A 313 3.70 20.55 2.17
CA GLY A 313 4.49 20.42 0.95
C GLY A 313 5.55 21.51 0.81
N GLU A 314 5.18 22.78 1.00
CA GLU A 314 6.12 23.91 0.97
C GLU A 314 7.22 23.77 2.03
N LEU A 315 6.88 23.27 3.22
CA LEU A 315 7.85 23.03 4.26
C LEU A 315 8.88 21.97 3.83
N PHE A 316 8.44 20.86 3.23
CA PHE A 316 9.37 19.84 2.72
C PHE A 316 10.27 20.38 1.61
N ASP A 317 9.70 21.13 0.65
CA ASP A 317 10.46 21.70 -0.46
C ASP A 317 11.52 22.70 0.03
N ARG A 318 11.18 23.57 0.99
CA ARG A 318 12.12 24.54 1.56
C ARG A 318 13.22 23.91 2.38
N MET A 319 12.91 22.80 3.04
CA MET A 319 13.90 22.07 3.83
C MET A 319 14.75 21.13 2.97
N GLU A 320 14.54 21.10 1.65
CA GLU A 320 15.24 20.17 0.75
C GLU A 320 15.08 18.71 1.21
N ILE A 321 13.90 18.39 1.75
CA ILE A 321 13.54 17.03 2.13
C ILE A 321 12.93 16.38 0.90
N TYR A 322 13.62 15.38 0.38
CA TYR A 322 13.19 14.62 -0.79
C TYR A 322 12.84 13.18 -0.44
N THR A 323 13.38 12.69 0.66
CA THR A 323 13.11 11.37 1.23
C THR A 323 12.80 11.46 2.72
N ILE A 324 12.18 10.42 3.26
CA ILE A 324 11.99 10.31 4.69
C ILE A 324 13.33 10.07 5.43
N ALA A 325 14.37 9.54 4.77
CA ALA A 325 15.69 9.44 5.38
C ALA A 325 16.22 10.83 5.77
N ASP A 326 15.92 11.85 4.97
CA ASP A 326 16.28 13.24 5.25
C ASP A 326 15.60 13.73 6.53
N LEU A 327 14.33 13.34 6.79
CA LEU A 327 13.60 13.68 8.02
C LEU A 327 14.31 13.20 9.30
N THR A 328 15.18 12.20 9.19
CA THR A 328 15.96 11.63 10.30
C THR A 328 17.24 12.41 10.60
N GLU A 329 17.72 13.17 9.61
CA GLU A 329 18.90 14.02 9.70
C GLU A 329 18.54 15.44 10.15
N PHE A 330 17.27 15.84 9.99
CA PHE A 330 16.78 17.14 10.43
C PHE A 330 16.47 17.18 11.92
N SER A 331 17.08 18.16 12.59
CA SER A 331 16.73 18.51 13.96
C SER A 331 15.42 19.29 14.00
N PHE A 332 14.67 19.13 15.10
CA PHE A 332 13.48 19.94 15.39
C PHE A 332 13.73 21.44 15.17
N LYS A 333 14.92 21.94 15.51
CA LYS A 333 15.30 23.35 15.33
C LYS A 333 15.34 23.79 13.86
N GLN A 334 15.82 22.94 12.95
CA GLN A 334 15.84 23.24 11.51
C GLN A 334 14.43 23.31 10.96
N ALA A 335 13.55 22.40 11.37
CA ALA A 335 12.14 22.46 11.02
C ALA A 335 11.47 23.76 11.49
N LEU A 336 11.82 24.25 12.69
CA LEU A 336 11.32 25.54 13.16
C LEU A 336 11.85 26.73 12.35
N SER A 337 13.07 26.64 11.81
CA SER A 337 13.61 27.68 10.93
C SER A 337 12.84 27.69 9.61
N GLY A 338 12.62 26.52 9.00
CA GLY A 338 11.84 26.38 7.77
C GLY A 338 10.44 26.99 7.89
N ILE A 339 9.73 26.74 9.00
CA ILE A 339 8.42 27.33 9.26
C ILE A 339 8.48 28.87 9.27
N LYS A 340 9.52 29.48 9.86
CA LYS A 340 9.67 30.95 9.93
C LYS A 340 9.96 31.59 8.57
N GLU A 341 10.49 30.82 7.63
CA GLU A 341 10.84 31.28 6.29
C GLU A 341 9.65 31.22 5.33
N ILE A 342 8.61 30.46 5.66
CA ILE A 342 7.32 30.49 4.95
C ILE A 342 6.66 31.84 5.22
N ARG A 343 6.59 32.68 4.18
CA ARG A 343 5.99 34.02 4.27
C ARG A 343 4.47 33.90 4.42
N GLN A 344 3.89 34.86 5.15
CA GLN A 344 2.42 35.05 5.25
C GLN A 344 1.65 33.97 6.02
N LEU A 345 2.30 33.21 6.91
CA LEU A 345 1.57 32.33 7.84
C LEU A 345 0.85 33.13 8.93
N ASN A 346 -0.41 32.77 9.20
CA ASN A 346 -1.14 33.24 10.36
C ASN A 346 -0.80 32.41 11.62
N ALA A 347 -1.27 32.85 12.80
CA ALA A 347 -0.93 32.21 14.06
C ALA A 347 -1.42 30.75 14.17
N GLU A 348 -2.56 30.43 13.54
CA GLU A 348 -3.11 29.06 13.52
C GLU A 348 -2.32 28.15 12.60
N GLU A 349 -1.95 28.63 11.40
CA GLU A 349 -1.10 27.90 10.46
C GLU A 349 0.28 27.62 11.08
N ILE A 350 0.90 28.60 11.75
CA ILE A 350 2.16 28.39 12.48
C ILE A 350 1.99 27.27 13.51
N LYS A 351 0.95 27.35 14.34
CA LYS A 351 0.67 26.33 15.38
C LYS A 351 0.49 24.95 14.76
N PHE A 352 -0.26 24.84 13.67
CA PHE A 352 -0.46 23.60 12.95
C PHE A 352 0.85 23.00 12.44
N MET A 353 1.71 23.81 11.80
CA MET A 353 3.00 23.34 11.29
C MET A 353 3.89 22.79 12.42
N PHE A 354 3.87 23.43 13.60
CA PHE A 354 4.53 22.91 14.80
C PHE A 354 3.96 21.55 15.24
N GLU A 355 2.64 21.39 15.23
CA GLU A 355 1.96 20.15 15.61
C GLU A 355 2.25 19.00 14.62
N VAL A 356 2.36 19.29 13.32
CA VAL A 356 2.76 18.32 12.28
C VAL A 356 4.20 17.87 12.48
N VAL A 357 5.15 18.80 12.63
CA VAL A 357 6.57 18.46 12.86
C VAL A 357 6.71 17.60 14.12
N LYS A 358 6.01 17.95 15.20
CA LYS A 358 6.00 17.17 16.43
C LYS A 358 5.41 15.79 16.23
N PHE A 359 4.29 15.68 15.51
CA PHE A 359 3.65 14.40 15.21
C PHE A 359 4.59 13.48 14.44
N ILE A 360 5.19 13.96 13.34
CA ILE A 360 6.13 13.19 12.52
C ILE A 360 7.31 12.72 13.38
N ALA A 361 7.92 13.61 14.18
CA ALA A 361 9.07 13.26 15.01
C ALA A 361 8.76 12.18 16.06
N VAL A 362 7.57 12.21 16.67
CA VAL A 362 7.15 11.21 17.66
C VAL A 362 6.86 9.86 17.00
N GLN A 363 6.16 9.87 15.86
CA GLN A 363 5.73 8.65 15.20
C GLN A 363 6.86 7.95 14.43
N SER A 364 7.87 8.69 13.94
CA SER A 364 9.01 8.11 13.23
C SER A 364 10.10 7.59 14.17
N ALA A 365 10.24 8.14 15.39
CA ALA A 365 11.33 7.77 16.30
C ALA A 365 11.48 6.24 16.55
N PRO A 366 10.40 5.47 16.77
CA PRO A 366 10.51 4.01 16.96
C PRO A 366 11.01 3.27 15.71
N ILE A 367 10.64 3.73 14.52
CA ILE A 367 11.05 3.15 13.23
C ILE A 367 12.57 3.36 13.04
N LEU A 368 13.05 4.56 13.35
CA LEU A 368 14.45 4.94 13.20
C LEU A 368 15.39 4.26 14.20
N VAL A 369 14.91 4.00 15.41
CA VAL A 369 15.68 3.23 16.41
C VAL A 369 15.84 1.78 15.98
N LYS A 370 14.84 1.20 15.30
CA LYS A 370 14.94 -0.14 14.72
C LYS A 370 15.91 -0.17 13.53
N GLY A 371 15.93 0.85 12.69
CA GLY A 371 16.82 0.92 11.52
C GLY A 371 18.32 1.08 11.81
N ARG A 372 18.70 1.36 13.07
CA ARG A 372 20.10 1.51 13.50
C ARG A 372 20.65 0.29 14.27
N LYS A 373 19.84 -0.73 14.51
CA LYS A 373 20.24 -1.99 15.17
C LYS A 373 20.22 -3.11 14.15
#